data_AF-A0A1W9TYG7-F1
#
_entry.id   AF-A0A1W9TYG7-F1
#
_cell.length_a   1.000
_cell.length_b   1.000
_cell.length_c   1.000
_cell.angle_alpha   90.00
_cell.angle_beta   90.00
_cell.angle_gamma   90.00
#
_symmetry.space_group_name_H-M   'P 1'
#
loop_
_entity.id
_entity.type
_entity.pdbx_description
1 polymer ?
#
loop_
_entity_poly.entity_id
_entity_poly.type
_entity_poly.pdbx_seq_one_letter_code
_entity_poly.pdbx_strand_id
1 'polypeptide(L)'
;GGKYSVDLPASVAFNIHLIRVADGHLLWSDHFDETQRPLSENLFQLGSFLQRKAKWITANEMAESGLKNILKTFPVSNKAEPTQ
;
A
#
# COMPACT_ATOMS: atom_id res chain seq x y z
N GLY A 1 -22.82 -7.66 16.13
CA GLY A 1 -22.13 -6.68 15.28
C GLY A 1 -21.45 -7.42 14.15
N GLY A 2 -21.99 -7.31 12.94
CA GLY A 2 -21.56 -8.10 11.79
C GLY A 2 -20.42 -7.45 11.01
N LYS A 3 -19.70 -8.27 10.25
CA LYS A 3 -18.58 -7.96 9.33
C LYS A 3 -18.92 -6.99 8.17
N TYR A 4 -19.93 -6.14 8.35
CA TYR A 4 -20.54 -5.28 7.33
C TYR A 4 -20.43 -3.79 7.65
N SER A 5 -20.06 -3.38 8.87
CA SER A 5 -19.69 -1.98 9.16
C SER A 5 -18.24 -1.75 8.78
N VAL A 6 -17.97 -1.61 7.49
CA VAL A 6 -16.82 -0.85 7.02
C VAL A 6 -17.40 0.43 6.43
N ASP A 7 -17.97 1.27 7.28
CA ASP A 7 -18.58 2.57 6.90
C ASP A 7 -17.53 3.60 6.48
N LEU A 8 -16.24 3.32 6.75
CA LEU A 8 -15.12 4.17 6.38
C LEU A 8 -14.28 3.46 5.32
N PRO A 9 -14.00 4.09 4.17
CA PRO A 9 -13.11 3.50 3.19
C PRO A 9 -11.73 3.25 3.81
N ALA A 10 -11.03 2.21 3.35
CA ALA A 10 -9.65 2.00 3.76
C ALA A 10 -8.81 3.21 3.35
N SER A 11 -8.01 3.71 4.27
CA SER A 11 -7.06 4.80 4.04
C SER A 11 -5.76 4.44 4.75
N VAL A 12 -4.65 4.53 4.04
CA VAL A 12 -3.32 4.19 4.53
C VAL A 12 -2.34 5.20 4.01
N ALA A 13 -1.57 5.79 4.93
CA ALA A 13 -0.42 6.60 4.60
C ALA A 13 0.80 6.17 5.43
N PHE A 14 1.96 6.06 4.80
CA PHE A 14 3.23 5.78 5.48
C PHE A 14 4.43 6.29 4.66
N ASN A 15 5.55 6.49 5.34
CA ASN A 15 6.84 6.82 4.72
C ASN A 15 7.86 5.72 5.02
N ILE A 16 8.75 5.44 4.07
CA ILE A 16 9.88 4.51 4.27
C ILE A 16 11.17 5.27 3.97
N HIS A 17 12.14 5.12 4.86
CA HIS A 17 13.46 5.74 4.74
C HIS A 17 14.55 4.69 4.94
N LEU A 18 15.51 4.64 4.01
CA LEU A 18 16.76 3.91 4.15
C LEU A 18 17.84 4.88 4.58
N ILE A 19 18.33 4.73 5.80
CA ILE A 19 19.32 5.62 6.41
C ILE A 19 20.61 4.84 6.65
N ARG A 20 21.75 5.41 6.26
CA ARG A 20 23.06 4.87 6.64
C ARG A 20 23.32 5.19 8.11
N VAL A 21 23.54 4.15 8.90
CA VAL A 21 23.72 4.29 10.36
C VAL A 21 25.01 5.05 10.73
N ALA A 22 26.06 4.94 9.92
CA ALA A 22 27.37 5.49 10.24
C ALA A 22 27.42 7.03 10.30
N ASP A 23 26.67 7.69 9.42
CA ASP A 23 26.70 9.15 9.22
C ASP A 23 25.29 9.78 9.22
N GLY A 24 24.23 8.97 9.36
CA GLY A 24 22.85 9.44 9.31
C GLY A 24 22.36 9.84 7.92
N HIS A 25 23.12 9.56 6.86
CA HIS A 25 22.72 9.95 5.50
C HIS A 25 21.47 9.19 5.04
N LEU A 26 20.49 9.92 4.51
CA LEU A 26 19.34 9.35 3.81
C LEU A 26 19.80 8.81 2.44
N LEU A 27 19.80 7.49 2.29
CA LEU A 27 20.21 6.81 1.06
C LEU A 27 19.07 6.68 0.06
N TRP A 28 17.84 6.51 0.56
CA TRP A 28 16.64 6.36 -0.25
C TRP A 28 15.40 6.62 0.61
N SER A 29 14.34 7.12 -0.02
CA SER A 29 13.04 7.28 0.64
C SER A 29 11.92 7.19 -0.37
N ASP A 30 10.77 6.72 0.09
CA ASP A 30 9.53 6.74 -0.68
C ASP A 30 8.33 6.86 0.28
N HIS A 31 7.15 7.15 -0.26
CA HIS A 31 5.92 7.33 0.52
C HIS A 31 4.71 6.70 -0.17
N PHE A 32 3.77 6.27 0.66
CA PHE A 32 2.47 5.78 0.24
C PHE A 32 1.41 6.64 0.89
N ASP A 33 0.43 7.10 0.11
CA ASP A 33 -0.77 7.79 0.60
C ASP A 33 -1.92 7.46 -0.33
N GLU A 34 -2.78 6.53 0.09
CA GLU A 34 -3.98 6.17 -0.64
C GLU A 34 -5.19 6.11 0.28
N THR A 35 -6.29 6.69 -0.20
CA THR A 35 -7.61 6.57 0.40
C THR A 35 -8.54 5.98 -0.64
N GLN A 36 -9.14 4.82 -0.33
CA GLN A 36 -10.24 4.30 -1.13
C GLN A 36 -11.41 5.29 -1.08
N ARG A 37 -12.13 5.48 -2.18
CA ARG A 37 -13.31 6.36 -2.17
C ARG A 37 -14.51 5.62 -1.56
N PRO A 38 -15.33 6.21 -0.69
CA PRO A 38 -16.50 5.52 -0.17
C PRO A 38 -17.55 5.26 -1.27
N LEU A 39 -18.24 4.13 -1.18
CA LEU A 39 -19.33 3.75 -2.09
C LEU A 39 -20.61 4.53 -1.92
N SER A 40 -20.78 5.34 -0.88
CA SER A 40 -22.01 6.10 -0.66
C SER A 40 -22.31 7.06 -1.82
N GLU A 41 -21.29 7.57 -2.51
CA GLU A 41 -21.42 8.32 -3.76
C GLU A 41 -21.76 7.43 -4.98
N ASN A 42 -21.57 6.11 -4.89
CA ASN A 42 -21.72 5.12 -5.96
C ASN A 42 -22.71 3.97 -5.65
N LEU A 43 -23.54 4.09 -4.62
CA LEU A 43 -24.39 3.00 -4.12
C LEU A 43 -25.39 2.50 -5.20
N PHE A 44 -25.82 3.39 -6.10
CA PHE A 44 -26.65 3.06 -7.27
C PHE A 44 -25.91 2.22 -8.34
N GLN A 45 -24.57 2.28 -8.38
CA GLN A 45 -23.73 1.50 -9.31
C GLN A 45 -23.27 0.16 -8.71
N LEU A 46 -23.51 -0.09 -7.41
CA LEU A 46 -23.01 -1.28 -6.70
C LEU A 46 -23.51 -2.62 -7.24
N GLY A 47 -24.71 -2.66 -7.83
CA GLY A 47 -25.26 -3.88 -8.43
C GLY A 47 -24.35 -4.45 -9.53
N SER A 48 -23.66 -3.59 -10.28
CA SER A 48 -22.73 -4.00 -11.33
C SER A 48 -21.28 -4.20 -10.83
N PHE A 49 -20.86 -3.50 -9.76
CA PHE A 49 -19.55 -3.68 -9.13
C PHE A 49 -19.41 -5.03 -8.40
N LEU A 50 -20.45 -5.48 -7.71
CA LEU A 50 -20.48 -6.79 -7.03
C LEU A 50 -20.46 -7.96 -8.01
N GLN A 51 -21.10 -7.81 -9.19
CA GLN A 51 -21.03 -8.81 -10.27
C GLN A 51 -19.64 -8.90 -10.91
N ARG A 52 -18.83 -7.84 -10.81
CA ARG A 52 -17.51 -7.72 -11.45
C ARG A 52 -16.34 -7.85 -10.48
N LYS A 53 -16.32 -8.83 -9.56
CA LYS A 53 -15.13 -9.26 -8.78
C LYS A 53 -14.28 -8.15 -8.07
N ALA A 54 -14.73 -6.90 -8.03
CA ALA A 54 -13.99 -5.77 -7.46
C ALA A 54 -14.31 -5.70 -5.97
N LYS A 55 -13.57 -6.48 -5.19
CA LYS A 55 -13.70 -6.52 -3.72
C LYS A 55 -13.06 -5.25 -3.13
N TRP A 56 -13.73 -4.65 -2.14
CA TRP A 56 -13.12 -3.67 -1.25
C TRP A 56 -11.98 -4.32 -0.49
N ILE A 57 -10.82 -3.67 -0.49
CA ILE A 57 -9.67 -4.18 0.26
C ILE A 57 -9.64 -3.50 1.63
N THR A 58 -9.28 -4.26 2.64
CA THR A 58 -9.04 -3.77 4.00
C THR A 58 -7.82 -2.83 4.02
N ALA A 59 -7.70 -2.02 5.08
CA ALA A 59 -6.50 -1.20 5.28
C ALA A 59 -5.21 -2.05 5.29
N ASN A 60 -5.24 -3.27 5.84
CA ASN A 60 -4.09 -4.17 5.82
C ASN A 60 -3.73 -4.62 4.39
N GLU A 61 -4.73 -5.06 3.61
CA GLU A 61 -4.51 -5.43 2.19
C GLU A 61 -3.97 -4.23 1.38
N MET A 62 -4.44 -3.01 1.68
CA MET A 62 -3.96 -1.77 1.06
C MET A 62 -2.50 -1.49 1.43
N ALA A 63 -2.15 -1.57 2.71
CA ALA A 63 -0.79 -1.35 3.21
C ALA A 63 0.19 -2.37 2.61
N GLU A 64 -0.18 -3.66 2.56
CA GLU A 64 0.65 -4.71 1.95
C GLU A 64 0.90 -4.45 0.46
N SER A 65 -0.14 -4.04 -0.28
CA SER A 65 -0.04 -3.72 -1.69
C SER A 65 0.84 -2.48 -1.92
N GLY A 66 0.61 -1.42 -1.16
CA GLY A 66 1.40 -0.18 -1.19
C GLY A 66 2.88 -0.43 -0.91
N LEU A 67 3.16 -1.22 0.14
CA LEU A 67 4.53 -1.61 0.50
C LEU A 67 5.21 -2.39 -0.62
N LYS A 68 4.54 -3.40 -1.21
CA LYS A 68 5.08 -4.18 -2.33
C LYS A 68 5.39 -3.32 -3.55
N ASN A 69 4.61 -2.26 -3.79
CA ASN A 69 4.86 -1.34 -4.90
C ASN A 69 6.07 -0.45 -4.65
N ILE A 70 6.16 0.15 -3.46
CA ILE A 70 7.31 0.97 -3.07
C ILE A 70 8.61 0.17 -3.09
N LEU A 71 8.60 -1.08 -2.61
CA LEU A 71 9.81 -1.91 -2.58
C LEU A 71 10.38 -2.22 -3.98
N LYS A 72 9.64 -1.96 -5.07
CA LYS A 72 10.18 -2.06 -6.43
C LYS A 72 11.22 -0.98 -6.75
N THR A 73 11.14 0.17 -6.08
CA THR A 73 12.12 1.28 -6.23
C THR A 73 13.26 1.17 -5.22
N PHE A 74 13.20 0.17 -4.32
CA PHE A 74 14.23 -0.04 -3.31
C PHE A 74 15.57 -0.38 -3.96
N PRO A 75 16.68 0.29 -3.56
CA PRO A 75 18.00 0.03 -4.10
C PRO A 75 18.56 -1.29 -3.53
N VAL A 76 18.15 -2.43 -4.11
CA VAL A 76 18.77 -3.73 -3.80
C VAL A 76 20.16 -3.75 -4.43
N SER A 77 21.22 -3.89 -3.61
CA SER A 77 22.57 -4.16 -4.11
C SER A 77 22.58 -5.51 -4.84
N ASN A 78 22.40 -5.50 -6.16
CA ASN A 78 22.64 -6.69 -6.98
C ASN A 78 24.14 -6.82 -7.24
N LYS A 79 24.89 -7.17 -6.18
CA LYS A 79 26.25 -7.70 -6.24
C LYS A 79 26.42 -8.67 -5.08
N ALA A 80 26.01 -9.92 -5.29
CA ALA A 80 26.77 -11.01 -4.71
C ALA A 80 28.05 -11.11 -5.56
N GLU A 81 29.15 -10.51 -5.10
CA GLU A 81 30.47 -10.82 -5.65
C GLU A 81 30.79 -12.26 -5.24
N PRO A 82 31.07 -13.19 -6.18
CA PRO A 82 31.65 -14.47 -5.82
C PRO A 82 33.03 -14.17 -5.25
N THR A 83 33.24 -14.52 -3.99
CA THR A 83 34.56 -14.61 -3.39
C THR A 83 35.39 -15.57 -4.25
N GLN A 84 36.41 -15.03 -4.93
CA GLN A 84 37.45 -15.82 -5.58
C GLN A 84 38.35 -16.48 -4.52
#